data_AF-W5SCN6-F1
#
_entry.id   AF-W5SCN6-F1
#
_cell.length_a   1.000
_cell.length_b   1.000
_cell.length_c   1.000
_cell.angle_alpha   90.00
_cell.angle_beta   90.00
_cell.angle_gamma   90.00
#
_symmetry.space_group_name_H-M   'P 1'
#
loop_
_entity.id
_entity.type
_entity.pdbx_description
1 polymer ?
#
loop_
_entity_poly.entity_id
_entity_poly.type
_entity_poly.pdbx_seq_one_letter_code
_entity_poly.pdbx_strand_id
1 'polypeptide(L)'
;MPLMLLMPLNAKDAVIAGGIALRAMAKDGKFAGPSAADNDYVPAVKGAAISVVTKALDTLTIAIRKTIDAGLKTVKEAMKINANDTPISPAQSTPKATTNN
;
A
#
# COMPACT_ATOMS: atom_id res chain seq x y z
N MET A 1 -3.25 15.56 14.07
CA MET A 1 -2.40 14.55 13.40
C MET A 1 -1.00 15.11 13.38
N PRO A 2 -0.02 14.49 14.06
CA PRO A 2 1.34 15.01 14.06
C PRO A 2 1.89 14.86 12.65
N LEU A 3 2.31 15.99 12.10
CA LEU A 3 3.10 16.14 10.89
C LEU A 3 4.25 15.13 10.94
N MET A 4 4.14 14.08 10.13
CA MET A 4 5.23 13.14 9.91
C MET A 4 6.36 13.95 9.28
N LEU A 5 7.32 14.34 10.12
CA LEU A 5 8.55 15.00 9.73
C LEU A 5 9.21 14.14 8.65
N LEU A 6 9.02 14.55 7.41
CA LEU A 6 9.72 14.02 6.25
C LEU A 6 11.18 14.46 6.40
N MET A 7 11.94 13.79 7.26
CA MET A 7 13.38 13.82 7.13
C MET A 7 13.68 13.39 5.69
N PRO A 8 14.50 14.14 4.93
CA PRO A 8 14.87 13.72 3.60
C PRO A 8 15.51 12.34 3.76
N LEU A 9 14.85 11.31 3.23
CA LEU A 9 15.54 10.08 2.92
C LEU A 9 16.71 10.49 2.04
N ASN A 10 17.92 10.50 2.60
CA ASN A 10 19.12 10.63 1.81
C ASN A 10 18.98 9.60 0.69
N ALA A 11 18.92 10.04 -0.56
CA ALA A 11 18.56 9.17 -1.69
C ALA A 11 19.44 7.92 -1.73
N LYS A 12 20.69 8.04 -1.25
CA LYS A 12 21.64 6.93 -1.08
C LYS A 12 21.15 5.90 -0.05
N ASP A 13 20.66 6.33 1.10
CA ASP A 13 20.16 5.44 2.16
C ASP A 13 18.88 4.72 1.70
N ALA A 14 18.03 5.40 0.92
CA ALA A 14 16.85 4.78 0.30
C ALA A 14 17.24 3.70 -0.73
N VAL A 15 18.27 3.95 -1.54
CA VAL A 15 18.78 2.95 -2.50
C VAL A 15 19.37 1.74 -1.77
N ILE A 16 20.14 1.96 -0.70
CA ILE A 16 20.70 0.88 0.13
C ILE A 16 19.57 0.07 0.77
N ALA A 17 18.58 0.73 1.38
CA ALA A 17 17.42 0.07 1.93
C ALA A 17 16.67 -0.74 0.86
N GLY A 18 16.43 -0.16 -0.33
CA GLY A 18 15.84 -0.89 -1.45
C GLY A 18 16.61 -2.17 -1.80
N GLY A 19 17.94 -2.09 -1.89
CA GLY A 19 18.80 -3.25 -2.12
C GLY A 19 18.69 -4.32 -1.03
N ILE A 20 18.66 -3.91 0.25
CA ILE A 20 18.46 -4.81 1.40
C ILE A 20 17.08 -5.48 1.32
N ALA A 21 16.02 -4.71 1.01
CA ALA A 21 14.67 -5.22 0.88
C ALA A 21 14.60 -6.33 -0.18
N LEU A 22 15.13 -6.04 -1.39
CA LEU A 22 15.16 -6.99 -2.49
C LEU A 22 15.96 -8.23 -2.12
N ARG A 23 17.13 -8.06 -1.48
CA ARG A 23 17.97 -9.19 -1.06
C ARG A 23 17.30 -10.05 0.00
N ALA A 24 16.59 -9.44 0.95
CA ALA A 24 15.89 -10.15 2.02
C ALA A 24 14.65 -10.92 1.51
N MET A 25 13.94 -10.38 0.51
CA MET A 25 12.76 -11.01 -0.07
C MET A 25 13.08 -12.05 -1.15
N ALA A 26 14.25 -11.96 -1.78
CA ALA A 26 14.67 -12.92 -2.79
C ALA A 26 14.81 -14.33 -2.21
N LYS A 27 14.44 -15.33 -3.01
CA LYS A 27 14.71 -16.74 -2.71
C LYS A 27 16.23 -16.92 -2.50
N ASP A 28 16.61 -17.60 -1.43
CA ASP A 28 18.00 -17.81 -1.02
C ASP A 28 18.77 -16.50 -0.69
N GLY A 29 18.04 -15.43 -0.41
CA GLY A 29 18.55 -14.16 0.09
C GLY A 29 19.32 -14.31 1.39
N LYS A 30 20.63 -13.98 1.37
CA LYS A 30 21.52 -14.04 2.54
C LYS A 30 22.40 -12.79 2.61
N PHE A 31 22.72 -12.37 3.82
CA PHE A 31 23.66 -11.30 4.14
C PHE A 31 24.96 -11.90 4.66
N ALA A 32 26.10 -11.43 4.14
CA ALA A 32 27.43 -11.93 4.52
C ALA A 32 27.90 -11.30 5.83
N GLY A 33 28.32 -12.13 6.79
CA GLY A 33 28.77 -11.72 8.12
C GLY A 33 30.13 -12.31 8.51
N PRO A 34 30.68 -11.90 9.67
CA PRO A 34 31.96 -12.40 10.17
C PRO A 34 31.95 -13.91 10.42
N SER A 35 33.12 -14.53 10.30
CA SER A 35 33.31 -15.99 10.41
C SER A 35 33.21 -16.52 11.84
N ALA A 36 33.48 -15.67 12.83
CA ALA A 36 33.12 -15.90 14.22
C ALA A 36 31.74 -15.26 14.45
N ALA A 37 30.84 -15.99 15.11
CA ALA A 37 29.50 -15.51 15.43
C ALA A 37 29.58 -14.31 16.38
N ASP A 38 29.78 -13.11 15.82
CA ASP A 38 29.51 -11.87 16.53
C ASP A 38 28.02 -11.87 16.85
N ASN A 39 27.73 -12.04 18.14
CA ASN A 39 26.37 -12.18 18.64
C ASN A 39 25.50 -10.96 18.31
N ASP A 40 26.12 -9.82 18.03
CA ASP A 40 25.45 -8.55 17.68
C ASP A 40 25.25 -8.35 16.17
N TYR A 41 26.03 -9.04 15.31
CA TYR A 41 25.89 -8.91 13.87
C TYR A 41 24.55 -9.48 13.38
N VAL A 42 24.23 -10.70 13.80
CA VAL A 42 23.02 -11.42 13.39
C VAL A 42 21.73 -10.65 13.74
N PRO A 43 21.51 -10.17 14.98
CA PRO A 43 20.31 -9.40 15.32
C PRO A 43 20.25 -8.04 14.62
N ALA A 44 21.38 -7.35 14.44
CA ALA A 44 21.40 -6.06 13.75
C ALA A 44 20.96 -6.19 12.28
N VAL A 45 21.53 -7.15 11.55
CA VAL A 45 21.19 -7.38 10.13
C VAL A 45 19.77 -7.91 9.97
N LYS A 46 19.32 -8.80 10.86
CA LYS A 46 17.91 -9.26 10.88
C LYS A 46 16.97 -8.09 11.15
N GLY A 47 17.26 -7.25 12.14
CA GLY A 47 16.46 -6.08 12.48
C GLY A 47 16.34 -5.10 11.31
N ALA A 48 17.46 -4.79 10.66
CA ALA A 48 17.49 -3.93 9.47
C ALA A 48 16.69 -4.53 8.31
N ALA A 49 16.90 -5.81 8.00
CA ALA A 49 16.20 -6.50 6.92
C ALA A 49 14.67 -6.53 7.15
N ILE A 50 14.24 -6.92 8.36
CA ILE A 50 12.81 -6.95 8.73
C ILE A 50 12.22 -5.54 8.64
N SER A 51 12.87 -4.54 9.25
CA SER A 51 12.35 -3.17 9.29
C SER A 51 12.12 -2.60 7.88
N VAL A 52 13.08 -2.81 6.97
CA VAL A 52 12.98 -2.30 5.60
C VAL A 52 11.92 -3.04 4.80
N VAL A 53 11.82 -4.37 4.93
CA VAL A 53 10.76 -5.14 4.26
C VAL A 53 9.38 -4.69 4.73
N THR A 54 9.18 -4.52 6.04
CA THR A 54 7.91 -4.02 6.59
C THR A 54 7.58 -2.62 6.05
N LYS A 55 8.53 -1.69 6.07
CA LYS A 55 8.32 -0.33 5.53
C LYS A 55 7.98 -0.31 4.04
N ALA A 56 8.60 -1.19 3.25
CA ALA A 56 8.32 -1.32 1.82
C ALA A 56 6.90 -1.84 1.58
N LEU A 57 6.47 -2.87 2.32
CA LEU A 57 5.13 -3.43 2.24
C LEU A 57 4.04 -2.46 2.72
N ASP A 58 4.31 -1.71 3.80
CA ASP A 58 3.40 -0.68 4.30
C ASP A 58 3.20 0.44 3.28
N THR A 59 4.30 0.90 2.67
CA THR A 59 4.26 1.93 1.61
C THR A 59 3.48 1.44 0.39
N LEU A 60 3.72 0.20 -0.04
CA LEU A 60 2.98 -0.43 -1.13
C LEU A 60 1.48 -0.51 -0.81
N THR A 61 1.12 -0.89 0.41
CA THR A 61 -0.28 -0.98 0.85
C THR A 61 -0.96 0.39 0.81
N ILE A 62 -0.29 1.44 1.29
CA ILE A 62 -0.81 2.81 1.25
C ILE A 62 -0.98 3.28 -0.20
N ALA A 63 -0.01 2.98 -1.07
CA ALA A 63 -0.08 3.33 -2.49
C ALA A 63 -1.30 2.68 -3.17
N ILE A 64 -1.51 1.38 -2.95
CA ILE A 64 -2.66 0.64 -3.49
C ILE A 64 -3.98 1.26 -3.01
N ARG A 65 -4.12 1.57 -1.72
CA ARG A 65 -5.32 2.21 -1.18
C ARG A 65 -5.59 3.56 -1.82
N LYS A 66 -4.56 4.41 -1.94
CA LYS A 66 -4.68 5.71 -2.62
C LYS A 66 -5.12 5.58 -4.07
N THR A 67 -4.62 4.60 -4.80
CA THR A 67 -5.03 4.32 -6.18
C THR A 67 -6.49 3.86 -6.25
N ILE A 68 -6.90 2.97 -5.34
CA ILE A 68 -8.30 2.52 -5.24
C ILE A 68 -9.22 3.70 -4.91
N ASP A 69 -8.86 4.53 -3.92
CA ASP A 69 -9.63 5.71 -3.52
C ASP A 69 -9.79 6.69 -4.69
N ALA A 70 -8.72 6.92 -5.45
CA ALA A 70 -8.76 7.76 -6.64
C ALA A 70 -9.70 7.17 -7.71
N GLY A 71 -9.60 5.88 -8.01
CA GLY A 71 -10.50 5.20 -8.95
C GLY A 71 -11.96 5.25 -8.49
N LEU A 72 -12.23 4.98 -7.22
CA LEU A 72 -13.58 5.03 -6.67
C LEU A 72 -14.16 6.46 -6.73
N LYS A 73 -13.34 7.48 -6.51
CA LYS A 73 -13.76 8.89 -6.68
C LYS A 73 -14.18 9.16 -8.13
N THR A 74 -13.43 8.69 -9.12
CA THR A 74 -13.80 8.87 -10.54
C THR A 74 -15.12 8.18 -10.89
N VAL A 75 -15.38 6.99 -10.32
CA VAL A 75 -16.65 6.27 -10.51
C VAL A 75 -17.81 7.07 -9.90
N LYS A 76 -17.63 7.61 -8.69
CA LYS A 76 -18.64 8.45 -8.03
C LYS A 76 -19.02 9.67 -8.87
N GLU A 77 -18.01 10.34 -9.43
CA GLU A 77 -18.22 11.52 -10.29
C GLU A 77 -18.95 11.16 -11.59
N ALA A 78 -18.56 10.06 -12.25
CA ALA A 78 -19.19 9.58 -13.48
C ALA A 78 -20.65 9.16 -13.29
N MET A 79 -20.94 8.46 -12.18
CA MET A 79 -22.31 8.04 -11.84
C MET A 79 -23.16 9.18 -11.25
N LYS A 80 -22.59 10.38 -11.06
CA LYS A 80 -23.22 11.55 -10.41
C LYS A 80 -23.88 11.22 -9.07
N ILE A 81 -23.35 10.25 -8.32
CA ILE A 81 -23.96 9.79 -7.06
C ILE A 81 -23.81 10.88 -6.00
N ASN A 82 -24.90 11.55 -5.66
CA ASN A 82 -24.97 12.47 -4.52
C ASN A 82 -25.49 11.75 -3.27
N ALA A 83 -25.06 12.21 -2.09
CA ALA A 83 -25.59 11.71 -0.82
C ALA A 83 -27.10 11.97 -0.65
N ASN A 84 -27.65 12.90 -1.44
CA ASN A 84 -29.06 13.25 -1.46
C ASN A 84 -29.84 12.56 -2.59
N ASP A 85 -29.18 11.78 -3.45
CA ASP A 85 -29.85 11.05 -4.53
C ASP A 85 -30.61 9.85 -3.98
N THR A 86 -31.74 9.53 -4.61
CA THR A 86 -32.56 8.38 -4.23
C THR A 86 -31.74 7.10 -4.41
N PRO A 87 -31.57 6.26 -3.37
CA PRO A 87 -30.83 5.03 -3.49
C PRO A 87 -31.45 4.16 -4.59
N ILE A 88 -30.67 3.81 -5.61
CA ILE A 88 -31.07 2.81 -6.60
C ILE A 88 -30.96 1.43 -5.96
N SER A 89 -32.04 0.98 -5.33
CA SER A 89 -32.18 -0.40 -4.89
C SER A 89 -32.47 -1.30 -6.11
N PRO A 90 -31.88 -2.50 -6.22
CA PRO A 90 -32.18 -3.44 -7.32
C PRO A 90 -33.68 -3.72 -7.51
N ALA A 91 -34.50 -3.51 -6.46
CA ALA A 91 -35.95 -3.68 -6.50
C ALA A 91 -36.71 -2.60 -7.30
N GLN A 92 -36.09 -1.48 -7.70
CA GLN A 92 -36.77 -0.37 -8.38
C GLN A 92 -36.74 -0.44 -9.91
N SER A 93 -36.13 -1.48 -10.50
CA SER A 93 -36.12 -1.71 -11.95
C SER A 93 -37.27 -2.63 -12.37
N THR A 94 -38.53 -2.30 -12.04
CA THR A 94 -39.68 -2.86 -12.74
C THR A 94 -40.23 -1.81 -13.71
N PRO A 95 -40.23 -2.07 -15.03
CA PRO A 95 -40.88 -1.19 -15.99
C PRO A 95 -42.34 -1.01 -15.60
N LYS A 96 -42.77 0.24 -15.40
CA LYS A 96 -44.19 0.57 -15.23
C LYS A 96 -44.89 0.20 -16.53
N ALA A 97 -45.73 -0.84 -16.50
CA ALA A 97 -46.58 -1.20 -17.63
C ALA A 97 -47.49 -0.01 -17.97
N THR A 98 -47.30 0.54 -19.17
CA THR A 98 -48.25 1.48 -19.77
C THR A 98 -49.45 0.66 -20.24
N THR A 99 -50.58 0.76 -19.52
CA THR A 99 -51.88 0.36 -20.04
C THR A 99 -52.37 1.47 -20.96
N ASN A 100 -52.33 1.22 -22.27
CA ASN A 100 -53.01 2.01 -23.28
C ASN A 100 -54.20 1.18 -23.83
N ASN A 101 -55.39 1.67 -23.47
CA ASN A 101 -56.75 1.45 -23.97
C ASN A 101 -57.10 0.13 -24.65
#